data_AF-A0A6I1MXX4-F1
#
_entry.id   AF-A0A6I1MXX4-F1
#
_cell.length_a   1.000
_cell.length_b   1.000
_cell.length_c   1.000
_cell.angle_alpha   90.00
_cell.angle_beta   90.00
_cell.angle_gamma   90.00
#
_symmetry.space_group_name_H-M   'P 1'
#
loop_
_entity.id
_entity.type
_entity.pdbx_description
1 polymer ?
#
loop_
_entity_poly.entity_id
_entity_poly.type
_entity_poly.pdbx_seq_one_letter_code
_entity_poly.pdbx_strand_id
1 'polypeptide(L)'
;MDGATSPLHAAQAAARLGRFADGCATLAPGAAFRLDMDHELLGDERRAPLFCQQVYDTVGPGAQVLIDGGRVLLRVETCGPEHAETRVVVGGLVADDQEVRLTP
;
A
#
# COMPACT_ATOMS: atom_id res chain seq x y z
N MET A 1 25.56 -27.88 -5.01
CA MET A 1 24.84 -27.06 -4.03
C MET A 1 23.70 -26.42 -4.77
N ASP A 2 22.62 -27.17 -4.72
CA ASP A 2 21.32 -27.05 -5.33
C ASP A 2 20.65 -25.70 -5.04
N GLY A 3 19.78 -25.26 -5.95
CA GLY A 3 18.76 -24.27 -5.61
C GLY A 3 18.65 -23.09 -6.55
N ALA A 4 18.30 -23.34 -7.80
CA ALA A 4 17.60 -22.33 -8.59
C ALA A 4 16.40 -21.81 -7.79
N THR A 5 16.34 -20.49 -7.56
CA THR A 5 15.14 -19.62 -7.55
C THR A 5 15.63 -18.21 -7.28
N SER A 6 16.08 -17.50 -8.31
CA SER A 6 15.72 -16.08 -8.39
C SER A 6 14.30 -16.08 -8.94
N PRO A 7 13.26 -15.82 -8.14
CA PRO A 7 11.99 -15.56 -8.74
C PRO A 7 12.05 -14.13 -9.28
N LEU A 8 12.16 -14.03 -10.61
CA LEU A 8 11.48 -13.01 -11.39
C LEU A 8 9.94 -13.19 -11.23
N HIS A 9 9.47 -13.31 -9.99
CA HIS A 9 8.08 -13.21 -9.57
C HIS A 9 8.02 -12.11 -8.52
N ALA A 10 8.46 -10.91 -8.87
CA ALA A 10 7.70 -9.76 -8.42
C ALA A 10 6.34 -9.92 -9.12
N ALA A 11 5.47 -10.77 -8.57
CA ALA A 11 4.08 -10.75 -8.92
C ALA A 11 3.71 -9.27 -8.83
N GLN A 12 3.34 -8.66 -9.95
CA GLN A 12 2.60 -7.43 -9.94
C GLN A 12 1.26 -7.79 -9.30
N ALA A 13 1.27 -7.93 -7.97
CA ALA A 13 0.08 -8.08 -7.18
C ALA A 13 -0.61 -6.73 -7.33
N ALA A 14 -1.46 -6.64 -8.36
CA ALA A 14 -2.37 -5.53 -8.56
C ALA A 14 -3.37 -5.60 -7.41
N ALA A 15 -2.96 -5.02 -6.28
CA ALA A 15 -3.82 -4.85 -5.14
C ALA A 15 -4.63 -3.58 -5.35
N ARG A 16 -5.78 -3.50 -4.69
CA ARG A 16 -6.68 -2.35 -4.81
C ARG A 16 -7.06 -1.86 -3.44
N LEU A 17 -7.20 -0.54 -3.32
CA LEU A 17 -7.70 0.07 -2.09
C LEU A 17 -9.17 -0.33 -1.90
N GLY A 18 -9.53 -0.57 -0.65
CA GLY A 18 -10.92 -0.72 -0.25
C GLY A 18 -11.64 0.62 -0.22
N ARG A 19 -12.78 0.67 0.47
CA ARG A 19 -13.63 1.86 0.48
C ARG A 19 -13.15 2.90 1.48
N PHE A 20 -13.30 4.16 1.10
CA PHE A 20 -13.08 5.33 1.94
C PHE A 20 -14.41 5.86 2.49
N ALA A 21 -14.37 6.52 3.65
CA ALA A 21 -15.55 7.10 4.30
C ALA A 21 -16.27 8.14 3.42
N ASP A 22 -15.50 8.95 2.70
CA ASP A 22 -16.00 9.97 1.76
C ASP A 22 -15.89 9.52 0.28
N GLY A 23 -15.59 8.23 0.03
CA GLY A 23 -15.23 7.71 -1.29
C GLY A 23 -13.81 8.07 -1.74
N CYS A 24 -13.23 9.13 -1.17
CA CYS A 24 -11.83 9.50 -1.36
C CYS A 24 -11.21 10.08 -0.08
N ALA A 25 -9.89 10.24 -0.09
CA ALA A 25 -9.14 10.95 0.93
C ALA A 25 -7.98 11.72 0.28
N THR A 26 -7.63 12.87 0.85
CA THR A 26 -6.48 13.65 0.37
C THR A 26 -5.32 13.42 1.33
N LEU A 27 -4.21 12.89 0.82
CA LEU A 27 -3.01 12.63 1.61
C LEU A 27 -2.05 13.81 1.54
N ALA A 28 -1.61 14.29 2.70
CA ALA A 28 -0.60 15.33 2.79
C ALA A 28 0.81 14.71 2.74
N PRO A 29 1.76 15.29 1.98
CA PRO A 29 3.15 14.82 1.98
C PRO A 29 3.75 14.94 3.39
N GLY A 30 4.45 13.90 3.82
CA GLY A 30 5.02 13.75 5.17
C GLY A 30 4.06 13.18 6.22
N ALA A 31 2.76 13.06 5.91
CA ALA A 31 1.79 12.45 6.82
C ALA A 31 2.05 10.95 6.99
N ALA A 32 1.70 10.44 8.17
CA ALA A 32 1.66 9.00 8.42
C ALA A 32 0.38 8.44 7.82
N PHE A 33 0.50 7.32 7.11
CA PHE A 33 -0.59 6.66 6.42
C PHE A 33 -0.46 5.15 6.55
N ARG A 34 -1.53 4.49 6.99
CA ARG A 34 -1.52 3.04 7.24
C ARG A 34 -2.26 2.28 6.15
N LEU A 35 -1.68 1.19 5.68
CA LEU A 35 -2.37 0.20 4.85
C LEU A 35 -2.67 -1.01 5.75
N ASP A 36 -3.90 -1.49 5.78
CA ASP A 36 -4.25 -2.65 6.62
C ASP A 36 -5.36 -3.51 6.01
N MET A 37 -5.56 -4.71 6.56
CA MET A 37 -6.58 -5.66 6.10
C MET A 37 -7.92 -5.54 6.85
N ASP A 38 -8.19 -4.42 7.53
CA ASP A 38 -9.41 -4.25 8.30
C ASP A 38 -10.60 -3.99 7.38
N HIS A 39 -11.49 -4.99 7.30
CA HIS A 39 -12.70 -4.97 6.48
C HIS A 39 -13.86 -4.20 7.13
N GLU A 40 -13.78 -3.92 8.43
CA GLU A 40 -14.84 -3.25 9.19
C GLU A 40 -14.69 -1.74 9.10
N LEU A 41 -13.45 -1.26 9.02
CA LEU A 41 -13.13 0.16 9.02
C LEU A 41 -12.92 0.70 7.59
N LEU A 42 -13.61 1.79 7.26
CA LEU A 42 -13.41 2.55 6.02
C LEU A 42 -12.10 3.36 6.05
N GLY A 43 -11.50 3.57 4.88
CA GLY A 43 -10.31 4.41 4.71
C GLY A 43 -10.58 5.91 4.89
N ASP A 44 -9.54 6.64 5.25
CA ASP A 44 -9.51 8.08 5.48
C ASP A 44 -8.10 8.64 5.18
N GLU A 45 -7.80 9.88 5.57
CA GLU A 45 -6.49 10.51 5.34
C GLU A 45 -5.32 9.86 6.12
N ARG A 46 -5.61 8.99 7.08
CA ARG A 46 -4.63 8.31 7.95
C ARG A 46 -4.51 6.83 7.67
N ARG A 47 -5.49 6.20 7.02
CA ARG A 47 -5.42 4.79 6.64
C ARG A 47 -6.21 4.45 5.39
N ALA A 48 -5.85 3.38 4.71
CA ALA A 48 -6.69 2.75 3.72
C ALA A 48 -6.66 1.22 3.81
N PRO A 49 -7.84 0.58 3.71
CA PRO A 49 -7.91 -0.86 3.61
C PRO A 49 -7.27 -1.36 2.32
N LEU A 50 -6.44 -2.39 2.41
CA LEU A 50 -5.76 -3.07 1.30
C LEU A 50 -5.82 -4.59 1.55
N PHE A 51 -6.81 -5.23 0.95
CA PHE A 51 -7.19 -6.63 1.21
C PHE A 51 -6.32 -7.64 0.45
N CYS A 52 -5.00 -7.52 0.54
CA CYS A 52 -4.09 -8.42 -0.14
C CYS A 52 -2.92 -8.78 0.78
N GLN A 53 -3.04 -9.92 1.48
CA GLN A 53 -2.01 -10.37 2.42
C GLN A 53 -0.62 -10.51 1.76
N GLN A 54 -0.59 -10.94 0.50
CA GLN A 54 0.65 -11.14 -0.24
C GLN A 54 1.44 -9.85 -0.45
N VAL A 55 0.78 -8.68 -0.42
CA VAL A 55 1.47 -7.38 -0.43
C VAL A 55 2.38 -7.26 0.78
N TYR A 56 1.85 -7.50 1.98
CA TYR A 56 2.58 -7.34 3.24
C TYR A 56 3.72 -8.35 3.40
N ASP A 57 3.56 -9.56 2.84
CA ASP A 57 4.62 -10.58 2.81
C ASP A 57 5.77 -10.22 1.85
N THR A 58 5.48 -9.39 0.82
CA THR A 58 6.45 -9.00 -0.20
C THR A 58 7.21 -7.72 0.15
N VAL A 59 6.57 -6.76 0.83
CA VAL A 59 7.17 -5.46 1.13
C VAL A 59 7.93 -5.46 2.44
N GLY A 60 9.05 -4.74 2.46
CA GLY A 60 9.83 -4.47 3.67
C GLY A 60 9.91 -2.97 3.98
N PRO A 61 10.47 -2.60 5.14
CA PRO A 61 10.76 -1.20 5.46
C PRO A 61 11.67 -0.58 4.39
N GLY A 62 11.29 0.59 3.90
CA GLY A 62 11.96 1.29 2.81
C GLY A 62 11.34 1.07 1.42
N ALA A 63 10.48 0.06 1.26
CA ALA A 63 9.76 -0.19 0.01
C ALA A 63 8.84 0.99 -0.36
N GLN A 64 8.54 1.12 -1.63
CA GLN A 64 7.70 2.17 -2.17
C GLN A 64 6.36 1.59 -2.64
N VAL A 65 5.28 2.26 -2.26
CA VAL A 65 3.91 1.92 -2.64
C VAL A 65 3.36 3.04 -3.49
N LEU A 66 3.01 2.71 -4.73
CA LEU A 66 2.47 3.62 -5.72
C LEU A 66 0.97 3.41 -5.81
N ILE A 67 0.21 4.50 -5.71
CA ILE A 67 -1.25 4.48 -5.86
C ILE A 67 -1.62 5.25 -7.12
N ASP A 68 -2.61 4.74 -7.87
CA ASP A 68 -3.13 5.36 -9.11
C ASP A 68 -2.04 5.58 -10.16
N GLY A 69 -1.23 4.55 -10.43
CA GLY A 69 -0.11 4.65 -11.39
C GLY A 69 1.03 5.58 -10.93
N GLY A 70 1.12 5.87 -9.63
CA GLY A 70 2.20 6.67 -9.03
C GLY A 70 1.88 8.15 -8.83
N ARG A 71 0.59 8.54 -8.91
CA ARG A 71 0.17 9.90 -8.51
C ARG A 71 0.43 10.17 -7.04
N VAL A 72 0.22 9.14 -6.21
CA VAL A 72 0.54 9.15 -4.79
C VAL A 72 1.63 8.12 -4.55
N LEU A 73 2.63 8.52 -3.78
CA LEU A 73 3.76 7.69 -3.42
C LEU A 73 3.85 7.61 -1.91
N LEU A 74 3.84 6.40 -1.39
CA LEU A 74 4.06 6.10 0.01
C LEU A 74 5.38 5.34 0.16
N ARG A 75 6.03 5.52 1.30
CA ARG A 75 7.21 4.76 1.69
C ARG A 75 6.89 3.96 2.93
N VAL A 76 7.09 2.64 2.87
CA VAL A 76 6.89 1.77 4.02
C VAL A 76 7.92 2.13 5.10
N GLU A 77 7.46 2.49 6.28
CA GLU A 77 8.29 2.71 7.46
C GLU A 77 8.42 1.39 8.23
N THR A 78 7.30 0.69 8.44
CA THR A 78 7.26 -0.66 9.05
C THR A 78 6.18 -1.51 8.39
N CYS A 79 6.40 -2.81 8.32
CA CYS A 79 5.46 -3.79 7.80
C CYS A 79 5.19 -4.88 8.84
N GLY A 80 3.92 -5.17 9.07
CA GLY A 80 3.42 -6.32 9.82
C GLY A 80 2.75 -7.33 8.89
N PRO A 81 2.20 -8.43 9.43
CA PRO A 81 1.61 -9.50 8.63
C PRO A 81 0.29 -9.11 7.93
N GLU A 82 -0.40 -8.10 8.46
CA GLU A 82 -1.75 -7.68 8.05
C GLU A 82 -1.89 -6.15 7.97
N HIS A 83 -0.78 -5.42 8.15
CA HIS A 83 -0.73 -3.97 8.07
C HIS A 83 0.67 -3.47 7.67
N ALA A 84 0.75 -2.27 7.13
CA ALA A 84 1.98 -1.56 6.88
C ALA A 84 1.81 -0.10 7.28
N GLU A 85 2.71 0.39 8.13
CA GLU A 85 2.83 1.80 8.43
C GLU A 85 3.67 2.43 7.32
N THR A 86 3.13 3.45 6.66
CA THR A 86 3.79 4.15 5.58
C THR A 86 3.81 5.64 5.84
N ARG A 87 4.73 6.32 5.17
CA ARG A 87 4.79 7.77 5.14
C ARG A 87 4.55 8.27 3.73
N VAL A 88 3.69 9.25 3.60
CA VAL A 88 3.37 9.87 2.31
C VAL A 88 4.62 10.64 1.83
N VAL A 89 5.19 10.21 0.71
CA VAL A 89 6.30 10.91 0.05
C VAL A 89 5.75 11.94 -0.92
N VAL A 90 4.77 11.53 -1.73
CA VAL A 90 4.04 12.40 -2.65
C VAL A 90 2.57 12.33 -2.28
N GLY A 91 2.03 13.45 -1.80
CA GLY A 91 0.62 13.58 -1.44
C GLY A 91 -0.28 13.72 -2.67
N GLY A 92 -1.56 13.48 -2.48
CA GLY A 92 -2.56 13.53 -3.55
C GLY A 92 -3.88 12.89 -3.12
N LEU A 93 -4.82 12.81 -4.07
CA LEU A 93 -6.12 12.19 -3.86
C LEU A 93 -5.99 10.67 -4.00
N VAL A 94 -6.48 9.94 -3.00
CA VAL A 94 -6.72 8.50 -3.05
C VAL A 94 -8.22 8.23 -3.02
N ALA A 95 -8.68 7.20 -3.72
CA ALA A 95 -10.11 6.86 -3.86
C ALA A 95 -10.33 5.35 -3.80
N ASP A 96 -11.60 4.95 -3.70
CA ASP A 96 -11.97 3.54 -3.72
C ASP A 96 -11.51 2.82 -5.01
N ASP A 97 -11.21 1.53 -4.89
CA ASP A 97 -10.86 0.63 -6.00
C ASP A 97 -9.61 1.04 -6.81
N GLN A 98 -8.85 2.03 -6.32
CA GLN A 98 -7.61 2.45 -6.95
C GLN A 98 -6.54 1.37 -6.91
N GLU A 99 -5.81 1.25 -8.02
CA GLU A 99 -4.70 0.32 -8.15
C GLU A 99 -3.54 0.72 -7.25
N VAL A 100 -3.02 -0.28 -6.54
CA VAL A 100 -1.83 -0.22 -5.70
C VAL A 100 -0.75 -1.10 -6.34
N ARG A 101 0.42 -0.49 -6.53
CA ARG A 101 1.61 -1.17 -7.06
C ARG A 101 2.76 -1.03 -6.09
N LEU A 102 3.52 -2.10 -5.96
CA LEU A 102 4.64 -2.19 -5.06
C LEU A 102 5.93 -2.16 -5.85
N THR A 103 6.91 -1.43 -5.32
CA THR A 103 8.29 -1.44 -5.81
C THR A 103 9.20 -1.75 -4.63
N PRO A 104 9.94 -2.88 -4.67
CA PRO A 104 10.89 -3.24 -3.62
C PRO A 104 12.09 -2.29 -3.58
#